data_AF-C7MZC8-F1
#
_entry.id   AF-C7MZC8-F1
#
_cell.length_a   1.000
_cell.length_b   1.000
_cell.length_c   1.000
_cell.angle_alpha   90.00
_cell.angle_beta   90.00
_cell.angle_gamma   90.00
#
_symmetry.space_group_name_H-M   'P 1'
#
loop_
_entity.id
_entity.type
_entity.pdbx_description
1 polymer ?
#
loop_
_entity_poly.entity_id
_entity_poly.type
_entity_poly.pdbx_seq_one_letter_code
_entity_poly.pdbx_strand_id
1 'polypeptide(L)'
;MTRWERRAALLVGVLGLGVAAVGCGAPERQAGTMLGPEGTVEADTESGPAATTPSSGRQAASELDPCALLDPQERSRAGLTSVGEPGTVAGSPVCDYVEPGAFGLTVTLDGNTALAELRTRTPAAEEVRVGAMPALLVADREADDGTCSVLLEAGETGTRAGVRTVHVDVTMADFHDTAQACERATTVAEAIEAELT
;
A
#
# COMPACT_ATOMS: atom_id res chain seq x y z
N MET A 1 -11.37 18.25 -34.52
CA MET A 1 -10.75 17.45 -35.61
C MET A 1 -9.70 18.30 -36.32
N THR A 2 -8.55 17.71 -36.62
CA THR A 2 -7.38 18.24 -37.36
C THR A 2 -6.33 19.06 -36.58
N ARG A 3 -5.19 18.40 -36.28
CA ARG A 3 -3.81 18.86 -36.53
C ARG A 3 -2.80 17.81 -36.02
N TRP A 4 -2.86 16.64 -36.64
CA TRP A 4 -1.79 15.65 -36.60
C TRP A 4 -1.31 15.53 -38.03
N GLU A 5 -0.21 16.19 -38.38
CA GLU A 5 0.59 15.83 -39.55
C GLU A 5 1.96 16.51 -39.47
N ARG A 6 2.98 15.66 -39.67
CA ARG A 6 4.32 15.97 -40.21
C ARG A 6 5.30 16.67 -39.27
N ARG A 7 6.21 15.86 -38.69
CA ARG A 7 7.66 15.94 -39.00
C ARG A 7 8.30 14.56 -38.89
N ALA A 8 8.37 13.87 -40.03
CA ALA A 8 9.36 12.83 -40.28
C ALA A 8 10.68 13.48 -40.67
N ALA A 9 11.81 12.99 -40.14
CA ALA A 9 12.99 12.57 -40.90
C ALA A 9 14.29 12.57 -40.04
N LEU A 10 14.81 11.35 -39.84
CA LEU A 10 16.19 10.90 -40.07
C LEU A 10 17.37 11.51 -39.30
N LEU A 11 18.15 10.62 -38.66
CA LEU A 11 19.62 10.46 -38.70
C LEU A 11 19.97 9.28 -37.74
N VAL A 12 20.21 8.05 -38.20
CA VAL A 12 21.47 7.44 -38.71
C VAL A 12 22.64 7.43 -37.71
N GLY A 13 23.04 6.20 -37.31
CA GLY A 13 24.37 5.82 -36.78
C GLY A 13 24.52 5.93 -35.25
N VAL A 14 25.14 5.02 -34.50
CA VAL A 14 26.26 4.08 -34.80
C VAL A 14 26.25 2.94 -33.75
N LEU A 15 26.73 1.78 -34.20
CA LEU A 15 27.09 0.57 -33.44
C LEU A 15 27.80 0.82 -32.09
N GLY A 16 27.51 -0.02 -31.10
CA GLY A 16 28.39 -0.25 -29.95
C GLY A 16 28.04 -1.53 -29.20
N LEU A 17 28.66 -2.64 -29.62
CA LEU A 17 28.73 -3.89 -28.85
C LEU A 17 29.44 -3.65 -27.50
N GLY A 18 28.87 -4.13 -26.41
CA GLY A 18 29.47 -4.05 -25.06
C GLY A 18 29.06 -5.21 -24.16
N VAL A 19 29.77 -6.33 -24.38
CA VAL A 19 30.10 -7.49 -23.51
C VAL A 19 29.47 -7.62 -22.11
N ALA A 20 28.97 -8.83 -21.87
CA ALA A 20 28.42 -9.36 -20.62
C ALA A 20 29.41 -9.40 -19.43
N ALA A 21 28.88 -9.22 -18.21
CA ALA A 21 29.46 -9.76 -16.99
C ALA A 21 28.35 -10.38 -16.12
N VAL A 22 28.39 -11.71 -16.03
CA VAL A 22 27.57 -12.57 -15.18
C VAL A 22 28.11 -12.44 -13.75
N GLY A 23 27.32 -11.86 -12.84
CA GLY A 23 27.61 -11.82 -11.41
C GLY A 23 26.78 -12.86 -10.65
N CYS A 24 27.23 -14.11 -10.64
CA CYS A 24 26.75 -15.12 -9.69
C CYS A 24 27.47 -14.92 -8.34
N GLY A 25 26.76 -14.43 -7.33
CA GLY A 25 27.21 -14.42 -5.93
C GLY A 25 26.22 -15.20 -5.07
N ALA A 26 26.61 -16.39 -4.63
CA ALA A 26 25.82 -17.25 -3.76
C ALA A 26 25.81 -16.74 -2.31
N PRO A 27 24.69 -16.87 -1.57
CA PRO A 27 24.67 -16.61 -0.13
C PRO A 27 25.32 -17.75 0.67
N GLU A 28 26.21 -17.36 1.59
CA GLU A 28 26.84 -18.22 2.59
C GLU A 28 25.81 -18.91 3.48
N ARG A 29 25.92 -20.25 3.55
CA ARG A 29 25.38 -21.05 4.64
C ARG A 29 26.36 -20.98 5.81
N GLN A 30 25.95 -20.41 6.94
CA GLN A 30 26.53 -20.77 8.23
C GLN A 30 25.52 -21.57 9.05
N ALA A 31 25.78 -22.86 9.10
CA ALA A 31 25.18 -23.79 10.03
C ALA A 31 26.19 -24.04 11.18
N GLY A 32 25.66 -24.12 12.39
CA GLY A 32 26.20 -24.94 13.46
C GLY A 32 27.23 -24.28 14.36
N THR A 33 26.79 -23.90 15.57
CA THR A 33 27.63 -24.02 16.76
C THR A 33 27.07 -25.12 17.64
N MET A 34 27.94 -26.08 17.92
CA MET A 34 27.73 -27.26 18.73
C MET A 34 27.54 -26.93 20.22
N LEU A 35 26.55 -27.61 20.81
CA LEU A 35 26.59 -28.42 22.04
C LEU A 35 27.58 -28.07 23.16
N GLY A 36 26.98 -27.79 24.33
CA GLY A 36 27.24 -28.48 25.61
C GLY A 36 27.64 -27.56 26.76
N PRO A 37 27.62 -28.04 28.02
CA PRO A 37 26.87 -29.14 28.65
C PRO A 37 26.07 -28.63 29.88
N GLU A 38 25.66 -29.58 30.75
CA GLU A 38 25.44 -29.43 32.20
C GLU A 38 23.98 -29.44 32.72
N GLY A 39 23.73 -30.42 33.60
CA GLY A 39 22.99 -30.14 34.85
C GLY A 39 21.60 -30.76 34.99
N THR A 40 21.55 -32.03 35.38
CA THR A 40 20.39 -32.62 36.08
C THR A 40 20.29 -32.06 37.49
N VAL A 41 19.15 -31.44 37.87
CA VAL A 41 18.58 -31.56 39.23
C VAL A 41 17.07 -31.29 39.22
N GLU A 42 16.33 -32.15 39.93
CA GLU A 42 14.91 -32.06 40.29
C GLU A 42 14.61 -30.90 41.26
N ALA A 43 13.37 -30.40 41.22
CA ALA A 43 12.44 -30.24 42.36
C ALA A 43 11.59 -28.95 42.30
N ASP A 44 10.30 -29.17 42.49
CA ASP A 44 9.19 -28.30 42.92
C ASP A 44 9.41 -26.79 43.09
N THR A 45 8.52 -25.99 42.49
CA THR A 45 7.75 -24.96 43.20
C THR A 45 6.59 -24.45 42.34
N GLU A 46 5.39 -24.61 42.88
CA GLU A 46 4.15 -23.94 42.55
C GLU A 46 4.35 -22.42 42.33
N SER A 47 4.02 -21.93 41.15
CA SER A 47 3.77 -20.51 40.89
C SER A 47 2.76 -20.40 39.75
N GLY A 48 1.60 -19.84 40.08
CA GLY A 48 0.47 -19.67 39.17
C GLY A 48 0.85 -18.90 37.89
N PRO A 49 0.02 -18.97 36.85
CA PRO A 49 0.29 -18.28 35.61
C PRO A 49 0.39 -16.78 35.90
N ALA A 50 1.61 -16.25 35.80
CA ALA A 50 1.85 -14.83 35.67
C ALA A 50 1.09 -14.37 34.43
N ALA A 51 -0.03 -13.69 34.66
CA ALA A 51 -0.76 -13.01 33.61
C ALA A 51 0.20 -11.98 32.99
N THR A 52 0.77 -12.32 31.84
CA THR A 52 1.36 -11.36 30.92
C THR A 52 0.24 -10.43 30.52
N THR A 53 0.15 -9.33 31.27
CA THR A 53 -0.69 -8.19 30.92
C THR A 53 -0.24 -7.79 29.52
N PRO A 54 -1.11 -7.78 28.50
CA PRO A 54 -0.73 -7.22 27.22
C PRO A 54 -0.33 -5.78 27.52
N SER A 55 0.94 -5.47 27.24
CA SER A 55 1.45 -4.11 27.25
C SER A 55 0.60 -3.34 26.25
N SER A 56 -0.49 -2.75 26.74
CA SER A 56 -1.20 -1.69 26.07
C SER A 56 -0.24 -0.51 26.13
N GLY A 57 0.76 -0.56 25.26
CA GLY A 57 1.54 0.59 24.89
C GLY A 57 0.51 1.62 24.50
N ARG A 58 0.34 2.62 25.36
CA ARG A 58 -0.47 3.80 25.09
C ARG A 58 0.24 4.47 23.91
N GLN A 59 -0.12 4.08 22.69
CA GLN A 59 0.26 4.79 21.48
C GLN A 59 -0.12 6.24 21.71
N ALA A 60 0.81 7.14 21.44
CA ALA A 60 0.54 8.56 21.48
C ALA A 60 -0.72 8.81 20.66
N ALA A 61 -1.78 9.26 21.33
CA ALA A 61 -3.05 9.57 20.70
C ALA A 61 -2.86 10.82 19.83
N SER A 62 -2.38 10.67 18.59
CA SER A 62 -2.35 11.73 17.57
C SER A 62 -2.05 11.26 16.14
N GLU A 63 -1.63 10.02 15.91
CA GLU A 63 -1.38 9.50 14.55
C GLU A 63 -2.50 8.53 14.15
N LEU A 64 -3.08 8.78 12.97
CA LEU A 64 -4.13 7.97 12.37
C LEU A 64 -3.53 6.62 11.96
N ASP A 65 -4.18 5.52 12.32
CA ASP A 65 -3.75 4.16 11.97
C ASP A 65 -4.45 3.72 10.68
N PRO A 66 -3.72 3.44 9.58
CA PRO A 66 -4.34 3.02 8.32
C PRO A 66 -5.12 1.71 8.43
N CYS A 67 -4.74 0.80 9.33
CA CYS A 67 -5.46 -0.47 9.51
C CYS A 67 -6.75 -0.31 10.30
N ALA A 68 -6.90 0.80 11.02
CA ALA A 68 -8.12 1.14 11.75
C ALA A 68 -9.15 1.88 10.90
N LEU A 69 -8.79 2.30 9.67
CA LEU A 69 -9.69 3.01 8.75
C LEU A 69 -10.74 2.14 8.08
N LEU A 70 -10.65 0.82 8.25
CA LEU A 70 -11.62 -0.12 7.73
C LEU A 70 -12.06 -1.06 8.85
N ASP A 71 -13.29 -0.87 9.32
CA ASP A 71 -13.86 -1.77 10.30
C ASP A 71 -14.12 -3.17 9.69
N PRO A 72 -14.42 -4.20 10.50
CA PRO A 72 -14.69 -5.54 9.97
C PRO A 72 -15.86 -5.61 8.96
N GLN A 73 -16.88 -4.77 9.11
CA GLN A 73 -18.03 -4.72 8.21
C GLN A 73 -17.64 -4.08 6.87
N GLU A 74 -16.88 -3.00 6.88
CA GLU A 74 -16.38 -2.30 5.69
C GLU A 74 -15.42 -3.16 4.90
N ARG A 75 -14.48 -3.84 5.59
CA ARG A 75 -13.61 -4.85 4.98
C ARG A 75 -14.42 -5.92 4.25
N SER A 76 -15.44 -6.46 4.91
CA SER A 76 -16.31 -7.46 4.29
C SER A 76 -17.07 -6.92 3.07
N ARG A 77 -17.49 -5.65 3.06
CA ARG A 77 -18.13 -5.02 1.89
C ARG A 77 -17.16 -4.81 0.73
N ALA A 78 -15.90 -4.51 1.02
CA ALA A 78 -14.82 -4.40 0.04
C ALA A 78 -14.33 -5.77 -0.48
N GLY A 79 -14.86 -6.88 0.04
CA GLY A 79 -14.43 -8.24 -0.32
C GLY A 79 -13.10 -8.66 0.32
N LEU A 80 -12.69 -7.99 1.39
CA LEU A 80 -11.53 -8.33 2.19
C LEU A 80 -11.93 -9.34 3.26
N THR A 81 -11.23 -10.47 3.32
CA THR A 81 -11.37 -11.49 4.37
C THR A 81 -10.18 -11.49 5.32
N SER A 82 -9.04 -10.97 4.87
CA SER A 82 -7.82 -10.81 5.64
C SER A 82 -7.91 -9.67 6.67
N VAL A 83 -7.18 -9.84 7.77
CA VAL A 83 -6.83 -8.73 8.66
C VAL A 83 -5.67 -8.00 8.01
N GLY A 84 -5.80 -6.67 7.93
CA GLY A 84 -4.75 -5.84 7.34
C GLY A 84 -3.48 -5.90 8.16
N GLU A 85 -2.34 -5.89 7.47
CA GLU A 85 -1.01 -5.93 8.07
C GLU A 85 -0.42 -4.51 8.06
N PRO A 86 -0.06 -3.95 9.22
CA PRO A 86 0.54 -2.62 9.27
C PRO A 86 1.96 -2.63 8.71
N GLY A 87 2.33 -1.58 8.00
CA GLY A 87 3.64 -1.43 7.39
C GLY A 87 4.06 0.02 7.19
N THR A 88 5.13 0.20 6.42
CA THR A 88 5.60 1.52 6.01
C THR A 88 6.16 1.51 4.59
N VAL A 89 5.79 2.49 3.76
CA VAL A 89 6.31 2.68 2.41
C VAL A 89 6.82 4.11 2.28
N ALA A 90 8.10 4.27 1.89
CA ALA A 90 8.75 5.58 1.77
C ALA A 90 8.62 6.50 3.02
N GLY A 91 8.46 5.90 4.21
CA GLY A 91 8.27 6.62 5.48
C GLY A 91 6.81 6.94 5.82
N SER A 92 5.86 6.66 4.93
CA SER A 92 4.42 6.76 5.19
C SER A 92 3.88 5.46 5.80
N PRO A 93 3.02 5.52 6.83
CA PRO A 93 2.36 4.33 7.36
C PRO A 93 1.38 3.75 6.33
N VAL A 94 1.34 2.43 6.24
CA VAL A 94 0.42 1.70 5.36
C VAL A 94 -0.32 0.59 6.09
N CYS A 95 -1.44 0.16 5.51
CA CYS A 95 -2.06 -1.11 5.81
C CYS A 95 -2.22 -1.95 4.55
N ASP A 96 -1.64 -3.14 4.54
CA ASP A 96 -1.67 -4.06 3.42
C ASP A 96 -2.68 -5.17 3.65
N TYR A 97 -3.50 -5.46 2.63
CA TYR A 97 -4.44 -6.56 2.62
C TYR A 97 -4.15 -7.44 1.42
N VAL A 98 -4.16 -8.76 1.62
CA VAL A 98 -3.90 -9.73 0.58
C VAL A 98 -5.02 -10.75 0.58
N GLU A 99 -5.72 -10.85 -0.55
CA GLU A 99 -6.71 -11.90 -0.83
C GLU A 99 -6.09 -12.88 -1.82
N PRO A 100 -5.53 -14.03 -1.36
CA PRO A 100 -4.76 -14.92 -2.20
C PRO A 100 -5.54 -15.38 -3.45
N GLY A 101 -4.96 -15.14 -4.62
CA GLY A 101 -5.56 -15.49 -5.91
C GLY A 101 -6.67 -14.56 -6.38
N ALA A 102 -6.94 -13.45 -5.67
CA ALA A 102 -7.95 -12.47 -6.05
C ALA A 102 -7.34 -11.08 -6.28
N PHE A 103 -6.85 -10.40 -5.24
CA PHE A 103 -6.27 -9.06 -5.34
C PHE A 103 -5.45 -8.70 -4.10
N GLY A 104 -4.60 -7.68 -4.24
CA GLY A 104 -3.98 -6.94 -3.14
C GLY A 104 -4.57 -5.55 -3.02
N LEU A 105 -4.60 -5.03 -1.80
CA LEU A 105 -5.00 -3.67 -1.47
C LEU A 105 -3.99 -3.07 -0.50
N THR A 106 -3.55 -1.85 -0.76
CA THR A 106 -2.72 -1.06 0.16
C THR A 106 -3.42 0.27 0.45
N VAL A 107 -3.53 0.61 1.73
CA VAL A 107 -3.98 1.93 2.19
C VAL A 107 -2.78 2.68 2.74
N THR A 108 -2.40 3.81 2.14
CA THR A 108 -1.26 4.64 2.55
C THR A 108 -1.73 5.99 3.08
N LEU A 109 -1.19 6.43 4.22
CA LEU A 109 -1.40 7.80 4.72
C LEU A 109 -0.18 8.67 4.40
N ASP A 110 -0.29 9.53 3.39
CA ASP A 110 0.80 10.42 2.98
C ASP A 110 0.61 11.81 3.61
N GLY A 111 1.47 12.14 4.57
CA GLY A 111 1.54 13.47 5.20
C GLY A 111 2.40 14.50 4.45
N ASN A 112 3.09 14.08 3.39
CA ASN A 112 4.08 14.90 2.68
C ASN A 112 3.52 15.47 1.38
N THR A 113 2.71 14.71 0.66
CA THR A 113 2.19 15.13 -0.65
C THR A 113 0.74 15.58 -0.57
N ALA A 114 0.44 16.77 -1.11
CA ALA A 114 -0.93 17.26 -1.28
C ALA A 114 -1.56 16.77 -2.60
N LEU A 115 -2.89 16.67 -2.66
CA LEU A 115 -3.60 16.17 -3.84
C LEU A 115 -3.31 17.00 -5.10
N ALA A 116 -3.22 18.33 -4.96
CA ALA A 116 -2.90 19.24 -6.06
C ALA A 116 -1.50 18.99 -6.67
N GLU A 117 -0.54 18.55 -5.85
CA GLU A 117 0.78 18.18 -6.32
C GLU A 117 0.73 16.85 -7.08
N LEU A 118 0.02 15.84 -6.54
CA LEU A 118 -0.21 14.57 -7.22
C LEU A 118 -0.86 14.78 -8.58
N ARG A 119 -1.87 15.65 -8.68
CA ARG A 119 -2.53 16.01 -9.95
C ARG A 119 -1.56 16.50 -11.02
N THR A 120 -0.53 17.25 -10.61
CA THR A 120 0.51 17.75 -11.51
C THR A 120 1.45 16.64 -11.96
N ARG A 121 1.76 15.68 -11.08
CA ARG A 121 2.63 14.53 -11.38
C ARG A 121 1.91 13.45 -12.21
N THR A 122 0.60 13.32 -12.09
CA THR A 122 -0.24 12.33 -12.81
C THR A 122 -1.26 13.03 -13.72
N PRO A 123 -0.82 13.64 -14.84
CA PRO A 123 -1.71 14.42 -15.71
C PRO A 123 -2.85 13.60 -16.34
N ALA A 124 -2.67 12.28 -16.48
CA ALA A 124 -3.69 11.37 -16.99
C ALA A 124 -4.72 10.93 -15.94
N ALA A 125 -4.53 11.26 -14.66
CA ALA A 125 -5.49 10.94 -13.61
C ALA A 125 -6.82 11.66 -13.84
N GLU A 126 -7.92 10.95 -13.56
CA GLU A 126 -9.28 11.47 -13.59
C GLU A 126 -9.57 12.19 -12.26
N GLU A 127 -10.10 13.40 -12.32
CA GLU A 127 -10.60 14.11 -11.13
C GLU A 127 -11.98 13.56 -10.77
N VAL A 128 -12.12 13.03 -9.56
CA VAL A 128 -13.36 12.44 -9.05
C VAL A 128 -13.69 13.03 -7.68
N ARG A 129 -14.86 12.67 -7.14
CA ARG A 129 -15.19 12.90 -5.74
C ARG A 129 -15.54 11.58 -5.09
N VAL A 130 -15.07 11.39 -3.87
CA VAL A 130 -15.49 10.31 -2.98
C VAL A 130 -16.22 10.96 -1.82
N GLY A 131 -17.54 10.76 -1.75
CA GLY A 131 -18.40 11.51 -0.84
C GLY A 131 -18.23 13.03 -1.02
N ALA A 132 -17.82 13.71 0.06
CA ALA A 132 -17.53 15.15 0.03
C ALA A 132 -16.09 15.48 -0.39
N MET A 133 -15.17 14.51 -0.38
CA MET A 133 -13.73 14.75 -0.56
C MET A 133 -13.32 14.76 -2.04
N PRO A 134 -12.52 15.75 -2.49
CA PRO A 134 -11.83 15.68 -3.77
C PRO A 134 -10.89 14.47 -3.82
N ALA A 135 -10.82 13.83 -4.98
CA ALA A 135 -9.92 12.71 -5.19
C ALA A 135 -9.42 12.64 -6.64
N LEU A 136 -8.34 11.87 -6.83
CA LEU A 136 -7.84 11.48 -8.16
C LEU A 136 -7.99 9.98 -8.32
N LEU A 137 -8.53 9.55 -9.46
CA LEU A 137 -8.52 8.16 -9.89
C LEU A 137 -7.41 7.98 -10.91
N VAL A 138 -6.44 7.14 -10.59
CA VAL A 138 -5.30 6.81 -11.44
C VAL A 138 -5.46 5.38 -11.92
N ALA A 139 -5.64 5.21 -13.23
CA ALA A 139 -5.76 3.91 -13.86
C ALA A 139 -5.38 4.01 -15.34
N ASP A 140 -4.63 3.02 -15.84
CA ASP A 140 -4.42 2.84 -17.28
C ASP A 140 -5.45 1.85 -17.84
N ARG A 141 -6.66 2.37 -18.12
CA ARG A 141 -7.76 1.55 -18.65
C ARG A 141 -7.47 1.00 -20.06
N GLU A 142 -6.52 1.58 -20.79
CA GLU A 142 -6.14 1.07 -22.12
C GLU A 142 -5.17 -0.11 -22.00
N ALA A 143 -4.30 -0.09 -20.99
CA ALA A 143 -3.39 -1.19 -20.69
C ALA A 143 -4.09 -2.40 -20.07
N ASP A 144 -5.20 -2.19 -19.33
CA ASP A 144 -5.92 -3.23 -18.58
C ASP A 144 -4.98 -4.09 -17.73
N ASP A 145 -4.12 -3.42 -16.96
CA ASP A 145 -3.06 -4.03 -16.14
C ASP A 145 -3.54 -4.48 -14.75
N GLY A 146 -4.85 -4.39 -14.49
CA GLY A 146 -5.47 -4.78 -13.23
C GLY A 146 -5.09 -3.89 -12.05
N THR A 147 -4.59 -2.67 -12.30
CA THR A 147 -4.24 -1.73 -11.22
C THR A 147 -5.18 -0.53 -11.20
N CYS A 148 -5.46 -0.03 -10.00
CA CYS A 148 -6.14 1.25 -9.85
C CYS A 148 -5.80 1.89 -8.50
N SER A 149 -5.57 3.19 -8.50
CA SER A 149 -5.34 3.97 -7.29
C SER A 149 -6.38 5.08 -7.15
N VAL A 150 -6.95 5.22 -5.96
CA VAL A 150 -7.76 6.39 -5.57
C VAL A 150 -6.98 7.20 -4.55
N LEU A 151 -6.70 8.46 -4.87
CA LEU A 151 -5.93 9.39 -4.04
C LEU A 151 -6.90 10.41 -3.47
N LEU A 152 -7.23 10.31 -2.18
CA LEU A 152 -8.20 11.19 -1.52
C LEU A 152 -7.50 12.35 -0.81
N GLU A 153 -8.09 13.53 -0.87
CA GLU A 153 -7.66 14.67 -0.05
C GLU A 153 -8.15 14.49 1.40
N ALA A 154 -7.22 14.41 2.35
CA ALA A 154 -7.52 14.23 3.79
C ALA A 154 -7.55 15.56 4.57
N GLY A 155 -7.22 16.67 3.91
CA GLY A 155 -7.30 18.04 4.42
C GLY A 155 -5.97 18.78 4.55
N GLU A 156 -6.05 20.11 4.62
CA GLU A 156 -4.91 20.98 4.91
C GLU A 156 -4.74 21.15 6.43
N THR A 157 -3.80 20.40 7.02
CA THR A 157 -3.25 20.65 8.37
C THR A 157 -4.28 21.08 9.43
N GLY A 158 -5.08 20.14 9.95
CA GLY A 158 -5.98 20.46 11.07
C GLY A 158 -7.04 19.40 11.39
N THR A 159 -7.41 18.60 10.40
CA THR A 159 -8.04 17.28 10.62
C THR A 159 -6.95 16.31 11.08
N ARG A 160 -7.29 15.43 12.02
CA ARG A 160 -6.35 14.71 12.89
C ARG A 160 -5.20 14.03 12.11
N ALA A 161 -3.98 14.09 12.65
CA ALA A 161 -2.79 13.32 12.25
C ALA A 161 -1.87 13.79 11.10
N GLY A 162 -2.01 15.01 10.57
CA GLY A 162 -1.02 15.54 9.61
C GLY A 162 -0.96 14.80 8.27
N VAL A 163 -1.97 13.98 7.98
CA VAL A 163 -2.18 13.33 6.68
C VAL A 163 -2.68 14.37 5.70
N ARG A 164 -2.10 14.39 4.49
CA ARG A 164 -2.50 15.29 3.40
C ARG A 164 -3.29 14.55 2.33
N THR A 165 -2.88 13.32 2.03
CA THR A 165 -3.58 12.45 1.10
C THR A 165 -3.65 11.01 1.63
N VAL A 166 -4.73 10.31 1.31
CA VAL A 166 -4.85 8.87 1.52
C VAL A 166 -4.82 8.19 0.17
N HIS A 167 -3.95 7.20 -0.01
CA HIS A 167 -3.84 6.44 -1.25
C HIS A 167 -4.46 5.08 -1.02
N VAL A 168 -5.37 4.69 -1.91
CA VAL A 168 -6.02 3.38 -1.93
C VAL A 168 -5.60 2.69 -3.21
N ASP A 169 -4.63 1.80 -3.12
CA ASP A 169 -4.02 1.12 -4.25
C ASP A 169 -4.53 -0.32 -4.34
N VAL A 170 -5.17 -0.68 -5.45
CA VAL A 170 -5.64 -2.04 -5.72
C VAL A 170 -4.87 -2.64 -6.87
N THR A 171 -4.46 -3.91 -6.73
CA THR A 171 -3.84 -4.71 -7.79
C THR A 171 -4.53 -6.06 -7.87
N MET A 172 -5.11 -6.39 -9.02
CA MET A 172 -5.70 -7.71 -9.29
C MET A 172 -4.61 -8.77 -9.39
N ALA A 173 -4.88 -9.99 -8.92
CA ALA A 173 -3.86 -11.05 -8.83
C ALA A 173 -3.36 -11.55 -10.20
N ASP A 174 -4.17 -11.41 -11.24
CA ASP A 174 -3.84 -11.77 -12.62
C ASP A 174 -3.39 -10.56 -13.47
N PHE A 175 -3.32 -9.36 -12.88
CA PHE A 175 -2.94 -8.11 -13.55
C PHE A 175 -3.83 -7.80 -14.77
N HIS A 176 -5.13 -8.06 -14.62
CA HIS A 176 -6.18 -7.73 -15.58
C HIS A 176 -7.41 -7.14 -14.89
N ASP A 177 -8.38 -6.69 -15.67
CA ASP A 177 -9.64 -6.11 -15.16
C ASP A 177 -9.43 -4.86 -14.31
N THR A 178 -8.79 -3.85 -14.91
CA THR A 178 -8.58 -2.53 -14.31
C THR A 178 -9.91 -1.87 -13.88
N ALA A 179 -11.02 -2.20 -14.56
CA ALA A 179 -12.34 -1.72 -14.16
C ALA A 179 -12.75 -2.26 -12.78
N GLN A 180 -12.58 -3.56 -12.54
CA GLN A 180 -12.82 -4.16 -11.23
C GLN A 180 -11.85 -3.64 -10.16
N ALA A 181 -10.57 -3.43 -10.52
CA ALA A 181 -9.61 -2.82 -9.60
C ALA A 181 -10.11 -1.44 -9.12
N CYS A 182 -10.62 -0.61 -10.04
CA CYS A 182 -11.17 0.70 -9.70
C CYS A 182 -12.47 0.66 -8.91
N GLU A 183 -13.36 -0.30 -9.18
CA GLU A 183 -14.58 -0.49 -8.39
C GLU A 183 -14.24 -0.80 -6.92
N ARG A 184 -13.27 -1.69 -6.70
CA ARG A 184 -12.77 -2.04 -5.36
C ARG A 184 -12.10 -0.85 -4.68
N ALA A 185 -11.19 -0.16 -5.39
CA ALA A 185 -10.49 1.00 -4.84
C ALA A 185 -11.48 2.11 -4.46
N THR A 186 -12.51 2.35 -5.29
CA THR A 186 -13.55 3.34 -4.99
C THR A 186 -14.41 2.92 -3.80
N THR A 187 -14.80 1.65 -3.71
CA THR A 187 -15.58 1.13 -2.58
C THR A 187 -14.83 1.29 -1.25
N VAL A 188 -13.53 1.00 -1.24
CA VAL A 188 -12.67 1.19 -0.07
C VAL A 188 -12.50 2.66 0.25
N ALA A 189 -12.28 3.50 -0.77
CA ALA A 189 -12.17 4.95 -0.61
C ALA A 189 -13.43 5.56 0.03
N GLU A 190 -14.62 5.11 -0.35
CA GLU A 190 -15.89 5.55 0.23
C GLU A 190 -16.03 5.17 1.71
N ALA A 191 -15.58 3.97 2.10
CA ALA A 191 -15.54 3.57 3.50
C ALA A 191 -14.57 4.44 4.31
N ILE A 192 -13.36 4.65 3.78
CA ILE A 192 -12.35 5.49 4.43
C ILE A 192 -12.83 6.94 4.57
N GLU A 193 -13.53 7.49 3.57
CA GLU A 193 -14.08 8.85 3.66
C GLU A 193 -15.01 9.02 4.84
N ALA A 194 -15.87 8.03 5.10
CA ALA A 194 -16.78 8.06 6.24
C ALA A 194 -16.06 8.10 7.59
N GLU A 195 -14.87 7.50 7.70
CA GLU A 195 -14.04 7.53 8.92
C GLU A 195 -13.23 8.84 9.06
N LEU A 196 -13.00 9.56 7.97
CA LEU A 196 -12.22 10.81 7.96
C LEU A 196 -13.07 12.07 8.24
N THR A 197 -14.40 12.01 8.07
CA THR A 197 -15.33 13.15 8.21
C THR A 197 -16.21 13.07 9.46
#